data_AF-A0A8H4NCY5-F1
#
_entry.id   AF-A0A8H4NCY5-F1
#
_cell.length_a   1.000
_cell.length_b   1.000
_cell.length_c   1.000
_cell.angle_alpha   90.00
_cell.angle_beta   90.00
_cell.angle_gamma   90.00
#
_symmetry.space_group_name_H-M   'P 1'
#
loop_
_entity.id
_entity.type
_entity.pdbx_description
1 polymer ?
#
loop_
_entity_poly.entity_id
_entity_poly.type
_entity_poly.pdbx_seq_one_letter_code
_entity_poly.pdbx_strand_id
1 'polypeptide(L)'
;MTPFKLLRTIRHSTPAALPIRTFHNTSVFLVKALPPRPKPPPESEIEESYVKGSGPGGQKILLHQNKTNSAVQLKHIPTGIVVKSQATRSRDQNRKHARELLAQRVDELRNGDQSRSAIVGKVKQKKAASASKKSRRKYKKLEEEKAATAAEVGGQSDTTPASAEGRDPTMDDANNYQTSQPLDTTTKAP
;
A
#
# COMPACT_ATOMS: atom_id res chain seq x y z
N MET A 1 22.45 -80.25 33.46
CA MET A 1 22.17 -79.51 32.22
C MET A 1 20.90 -78.69 32.44
N THR A 2 21.03 -77.43 32.85
CA THR A 2 19.90 -76.51 33.10
C THR A 2 19.89 -75.45 31.99
N PRO A 3 18.76 -75.19 31.31
CA PRO A 3 18.76 -74.23 30.20
C PRO A 3 18.74 -72.79 30.72
N PHE A 4 19.75 -72.02 30.30
CA PHE A 4 19.82 -70.56 30.41
C PHE A 4 18.65 -69.92 29.64
N LYS A 5 17.69 -69.31 30.35
CA LYS A 5 16.70 -68.42 29.75
C LYS A 5 17.32 -67.05 29.56
N LEU A 6 17.58 -66.65 28.31
CA LEU A 6 17.90 -65.26 27.96
C LEU A 6 16.66 -64.38 28.20
N LEU A 7 16.69 -63.55 29.24
CA LEU A 7 15.74 -62.45 29.36
C LEU A 7 16.18 -61.33 28.40
N ARG A 8 15.49 -61.23 27.26
CA ARG A 8 15.61 -60.09 26.36
C ARG A 8 14.92 -58.90 27.02
N THR A 9 15.69 -57.94 27.51
CA THR A 9 15.15 -56.69 28.05
C THR A 9 14.48 -55.91 26.92
N ILE A 10 13.16 -55.84 26.94
CA ILE A 10 12.39 -55.01 26.03
C ILE A 10 12.64 -53.56 26.48
N ARG A 11 13.54 -52.84 25.79
CA ARG A 11 13.62 -51.38 25.95
C ARG A 11 12.31 -50.81 25.42
N HIS A 12 11.46 -50.34 26.31
CA HIS A 12 10.30 -49.54 25.91
C HIS A 12 10.84 -48.24 25.32
N SER A 13 10.75 -48.11 23.99
CA SER A 13 10.93 -46.84 23.31
C SER A 13 9.86 -45.89 23.83
N THR A 14 10.24 -44.98 24.71
CA THR A 14 9.37 -43.86 25.10
C THR A 14 8.93 -43.13 23.84
N PRO A 15 7.63 -43.07 23.51
CA PRO A 15 7.19 -42.26 22.39
C PRO A 15 7.51 -40.80 22.73
N ALA A 16 8.31 -40.16 21.88
CA ALA A 16 8.55 -38.72 21.98
C ALA A 16 7.19 -38.02 21.98
N ALA A 17 6.85 -37.38 23.11
CA ALA A 17 5.60 -36.66 23.26
C ALA A 17 5.54 -35.57 22.18
N LEU A 18 4.67 -35.75 21.19
CA LEU A 18 4.41 -34.74 20.18
C LEU A 18 3.88 -33.48 20.90
N PRO A 19 4.39 -32.28 20.58
CA PRO A 19 3.91 -31.06 21.21
C PRO A 19 2.43 -30.91 20.91
N ILE A 20 1.60 -30.93 21.96
CA ILE A 20 0.18 -30.63 21.90
C ILE A 20 0.09 -29.25 21.26
N ARG A 21 -0.46 -29.17 20.04
CA ARG A 21 -0.68 -27.90 19.36
C ARG A 21 -1.58 -27.07 20.27
N THR A 22 -0.99 -26.11 20.97
CA THR A 22 -1.73 -25.17 21.81
C THR A 22 -2.70 -24.44 20.90
N PHE A 23 -4.00 -24.72 21.03
CA PHE A 23 -5.04 -23.94 20.36
C PHE A 23 -4.84 -22.49 20.81
N HIS A 24 -4.32 -21.65 19.93
CA HIS A 24 -4.14 -20.23 20.21
C HIS A 24 -5.54 -19.62 20.38
N ASN A 25 -5.89 -19.22 21.60
CA ASN A 25 -7.14 -18.52 21.91
C ASN A 25 -7.09 -17.05 21.44
N THR A 26 -6.68 -16.83 20.20
CA THR A 26 -6.90 -15.55 19.55
C THR A 26 -8.38 -15.53 19.18
N SER A 27 -9.20 -14.91 20.04
CA SER A 27 -10.60 -14.64 19.71
C SER A 27 -10.64 -14.01 18.32
N VAL A 28 -11.41 -14.62 17.41
CA VAL A 28 -11.61 -14.06 16.07
C VAL A 28 -12.38 -12.75 16.26
N PHE A 29 -11.65 -11.63 16.32
CA PHE A 29 -12.29 -10.32 16.38
C PHE A 29 -13.07 -10.14 15.07
N LEU A 30 -14.39 -10.21 15.16
CA LEU A 30 -15.28 -9.89 14.07
C LEU A 30 -14.94 -8.48 13.58
N VAL A 31 -14.37 -8.38 12.38
CA VAL A 31 -13.98 -7.11 11.78
C VAL A 31 -15.25 -6.25 11.70
N LYS A 32 -15.27 -5.14 12.46
CA LYS A 32 -16.40 -4.20 12.46
C LYS A 32 -16.68 -3.79 11.01
N ALA A 33 -17.87 -4.13 10.52
CA ALA A 33 -18.22 -3.96 9.10
C ALA A 33 -18.00 -2.51 8.68
N LEU A 34 -17.34 -2.31 7.53
CA LEU A 34 -17.15 -0.98 6.96
C LEU A 34 -18.52 -0.34 6.68
N PRO A 35 -18.66 0.98 6.81
CA PRO A 35 -19.92 1.65 6.50
C PRO A 35 -20.35 1.36 5.05
N PRO A 36 -21.67 1.21 4.80
CA PRO A 36 -22.19 0.91 3.49
C PRO A 36 -21.84 2.03 2.49
N ARG A 37 -21.71 1.68 1.21
CA ARG A 37 -21.46 2.66 0.15
C ARG A 37 -22.65 3.64 0.05
N PRO A 38 -22.41 4.97 -0.02
CA PRO A 38 -23.49 5.92 -0.22
C PRO A 38 -24.17 5.64 -1.57
N LYS A 39 -25.50 5.68 -1.56
CA LYS A 39 -26.29 5.52 -2.78
C LYS A 39 -26.20 6.81 -3.61
N PRO A 40 -26.12 6.73 -4.94
CA PRO A 40 -26.18 7.91 -5.79
C PRO A 40 -27.54 8.63 -5.63
N PRO A 41 -27.57 9.97 -5.77
CA PRO A 41 -28.83 10.73 -5.78
C PRO A 41 -29.76 10.26 -6.92
N PRO A 42 -31.08 10.50 -6.82
CA PRO A 42 -32.01 10.19 -7.88
C PRO A 42 -31.69 11.00 -9.15
N GLU A 43 -31.98 10.44 -10.32
CA GLU A 43 -31.67 11.08 -11.61
C GLU A 43 -32.40 12.42 -11.82
N SER A 44 -33.51 12.67 -11.11
CA SER A 44 -34.26 13.94 -11.14
C SER A 44 -33.49 15.12 -10.54
N GLU A 45 -32.50 14.86 -9.68
CA GLU A 45 -31.72 15.90 -8.98
C GLU A 45 -30.34 16.13 -9.64
N ILE A 46 -30.09 15.50 -10.78
CA ILE A 46 -28.78 15.49 -11.45
C ILE A 46 -28.90 16.08 -12.85
N GLU A 47 -28.09 17.10 -13.12
CA GLU A 47 -27.85 17.61 -14.48
C GLU A 47 -26.61 16.89 -15.06
N GLU A 48 -26.80 16.19 -16.18
CA GLU A 48 -25.73 15.51 -16.91
C GLU A 48 -25.29 16.32 -18.14
N SER A 49 -23.98 16.52 -18.27
CA SER A 49 -23.37 17.21 -19.41
C SER A 49 -22.15 16.45 -19.91
N TYR A 50 -21.98 16.41 -21.24
CA TYR A 50 -20.84 15.74 -21.88
C TYR A 50 -19.85 16.77 -22.37
N VAL A 51 -18.60 16.60 -21.97
CA VAL A 51 -17.52 17.54 -22.25
C VAL A 51 -16.47 16.84 -23.11
N LYS A 52 -15.80 17.61 -23.97
CA LYS A 52 -14.61 17.14 -24.66
C LYS A 52 -13.47 17.00 -23.66
N GLY A 53 -12.82 15.84 -23.66
CA GLY A 53 -11.61 15.63 -22.85
C GLY A 53 -10.51 16.57 -23.35
N SER A 54 -9.86 17.27 -22.42
CA SER A 54 -8.68 18.07 -22.70
C SER A 54 -7.51 17.42 -21.99
N GLY A 55 -6.47 17.03 -22.74
CA GLY A 55 -5.25 16.50 -22.14
C GLY A 55 -4.25 16.02 -23.19
N PRO A 56 -2.94 16.18 -22.94
CA PRO A 56 -1.89 15.63 -23.80
C PRO A 56 -1.93 14.10 -23.70
N GLY A 57 -2.54 13.44 -24.67
CA GLY A 57 -2.54 11.99 -24.81
C GLY A 57 -1.96 11.59 -26.16
N GLY A 58 -1.52 10.34 -26.30
CA GLY A 58 -1.19 9.80 -27.62
C GLY A 58 -2.36 9.92 -28.60
N GLN A 59 -2.07 9.88 -29.90
CA GLN A 59 -3.05 10.14 -30.98
C GLN A 59 -4.35 9.34 -30.85
N LYS A 60 -4.26 8.08 -30.42
CA LYS A 60 -5.42 7.19 -30.19
C LYS A 60 -6.35 7.69 -29.08
N ILE A 61 -5.80 8.24 -28.00
CA ILE A 61 -6.56 8.73 -26.85
C ILE A 61 -7.22 10.06 -27.19
N LEU A 62 -6.50 10.95 -27.88
CA LEU A 62 -7.02 12.25 -28.34
C LEU A 62 -8.15 12.10 -29.37
N LEU A 63 -7.96 11.24 -30.38
CA LEU A 63 -8.99 11.02 -31.41
C LEU A 63 -10.28 10.50 -30.78
N HIS A 64 -10.17 9.58 -29.83
CA HIS A 64 -11.32 9.02 -29.13
C HIS A 64 -12.02 10.06 -28.24
N GLN A 65 -11.27 10.84 -27.46
CA GLN A 65 -11.84 11.86 -26.57
C GLN A 65 -12.51 13.01 -27.32
N ASN A 66 -11.90 13.48 -28.41
CA ASN A 66 -12.41 14.61 -29.18
C ASN A 66 -13.62 14.25 -30.04
N LYS A 67 -13.72 12.99 -30.50
CA LYS A 67 -14.82 12.53 -31.37
C LYS A 67 -16.03 12.03 -30.60
N THR A 68 -15.83 11.37 -29.46
CA THR A 68 -16.92 10.69 -28.74
C THR A 68 -17.45 11.46 -27.52
N ASN A 69 -16.88 12.63 -27.19
CA ASN A 69 -17.25 13.43 -25.99
C ASN A 69 -17.37 12.54 -24.74
N SER A 70 -16.35 11.73 -24.47
CA SER A 70 -16.43 10.66 -23.47
C SER A 70 -16.38 11.15 -22.03
N ALA A 71 -15.96 12.40 -21.77
CA ALA A 71 -15.90 12.94 -20.42
C ALA A 71 -17.29 13.37 -19.94
N VAL A 72 -17.64 12.97 -18.72
CA VAL A 72 -18.96 13.22 -18.13
C VAL A 72 -18.82 14.20 -16.98
N GLN A 73 -19.64 15.25 -16.99
CA GLN A 73 -19.77 16.20 -15.92
C GLN A 73 -21.19 16.10 -15.35
N LEU A 74 -21.28 15.77 -14.06
CA LEU A 74 -22.54 15.72 -13.32
C LEU A 74 -22.60 16.88 -12.33
N LYS A 75 -23.75 17.53 -12.26
CA LYS A 75 -24.06 18.57 -11.27
C LYS A 75 -25.25 18.13 -10.45
N HIS A 76 -25.11 18.14 -9.13
CA HIS A 76 -26.22 17.93 -8.22
C HIS A 76 -26.93 19.26 -8.00
N ILE A 77 -28.18 19.37 -8.45
CA ILE A 77 -28.95 20.61 -8.47
C ILE A 77 -29.10 21.21 -7.05
N PRO A 78 -29.52 20.46 -6.01
CA PRO A 78 -29.83 21.07 -4.72
C PRO A 78 -28.58 21.45 -3.92
N THR A 79 -27.43 20.77 -4.09
CA THR A 79 -26.19 21.12 -3.37
C THR A 79 -25.22 21.96 -4.20
N GLY A 80 -25.46 22.11 -5.50
CA GLY A 80 -24.55 22.80 -6.43
C GLY A 80 -23.20 22.09 -6.67
N ILE A 81 -23.02 20.86 -6.17
CA ILE A 81 -21.75 20.12 -6.32
C ILE A 81 -21.61 19.66 -7.76
N VAL A 82 -20.45 19.98 -8.35
CA VAL A 82 -20.10 19.57 -9.71
C VAL A 82 -18.94 18.58 -9.66
N VAL A 83 -19.11 17.45 -10.32
CA VAL A 83 -18.08 16.41 -10.45
C VAL A 83 -17.82 16.12 -11.92
N LYS A 84 -16.54 16.03 -12.29
CA LYS A 84 -16.09 15.63 -13.63
C LYS A 84 -15.38 14.28 -13.53
N SER A 85 -15.66 13.39 -14.47
CA SER A 85 -15.00 12.08 -14.56
C SER A 85 -14.55 11.80 -15.98
N GLN A 86 -13.26 11.49 -16.13
CA GLN A 86 -12.60 11.09 -17.37
C GLN A 86 -11.59 9.96 -17.05
N ALA A 87 -12.11 8.82 -16.61
CA ALA A 87 -11.27 7.68 -16.23
C ALA A 87 -11.01 6.74 -17.42
N THR A 88 -12.03 6.50 -18.24
CA THR A 88 -11.95 5.55 -19.35
C THR A 88 -12.42 6.16 -20.67
N ARG A 89 -12.24 5.39 -21.74
CA ARG A 89 -12.76 5.75 -23.08
C ARG A 89 -14.28 5.63 -23.18
N SER A 90 -14.92 4.85 -22.30
CA SER A 90 -16.36 4.59 -22.37
C SER A 90 -17.14 5.63 -21.57
N ARG A 91 -18.09 6.29 -22.23
CA ARG A 91 -19.00 7.27 -21.61
C ARG A 91 -19.82 6.66 -20.48
N ASP A 92 -20.34 5.45 -20.65
CA ASP A 92 -21.19 4.80 -19.64
C ASP A 92 -20.41 4.43 -18.38
N GLN A 93 -19.15 4.00 -18.53
CA GLN A 93 -18.26 3.77 -17.39
C GLN A 93 -17.95 5.08 -16.67
N ASN A 94 -17.65 6.14 -17.42
CA ASN A 94 -17.42 7.47 -16.85
C ASN A 94 -18.67 8.00 -16.13
N ARG A 95 -19.88 7.77 -16.65
CA ARG A 95 -21.16 8.11 -16.01
C ARG A 95 -21.34 7.39 -14.68
N LYS A 96 -21.05 6.07 -14.63
CA LYS A 96 -21.09 5.28 -13.39
C LYS A 96 -20.10 5.82 -12.35
N HIS A 97 -18.85 6.06 -12.76
CA HIS A 97 -17.84 6.61 -11.87
C HIS A 97 -18.18 8.03 -11.39
N ALA A 98 -18.72 8.88 -12.26
CA ALA A 98 -19.16 10.21 -11.88
C ALA A 98 -20.28 10.16 -10.83
N ARG A 99 -21.24 9.23 -10.95
CA ARG A 99 -22.29 9.04 -9.93
C ARG A 99 -21.74 8.55 -8.60
N GLU A 100 -20.78 7.61 -8.62
CA GLU A 100 -20.11 7.14 -7.40
C GLU A 100 -19.35 8.27 -6.69
N LEU A 101 -18.66 9.12 -7.45
CA LEU A 101 -17.96 10.29 -6.92
C LEU A 101 -18.93 11.34 -6.39
N LEU A 102 -20.02 11.61 -7.12
CA LEU A 102 -21.05 12.55 -6.67
C LEU A 102 -21.69 12.09 -5.36
N ALA A 103 -22.01 10.80 -5.24
CA ALA A 103 -22.52 10.20 -4.02
C ALA A 103 -21.56 10.38 -2.83
N GLN A 104 -20.26 10.20 -3.06
CA GLN A 104 -19.24 10.41 -2.03
C GLN A 104 -19.14 11.88 -1.61
N ARG A 105 -19.14 12.82 -2.56
CA ARG A 105 -19.07 14.26 -2.24
C ARG A 105 -20.33 14.74 -1.51
N VAL A 106 -21.50 14.24 -1.88
CA VAL A 106 -22.76 14.54 -1.17
C VAL A 106 -22.74 13.94 0.24
N ASP A 107 -22.24 12.72 0.41
CA ASP A 107 -22.07 12.08 1.72
C ASP A 107 -21.10 12.84 2.62
N GLU A 108 -19.97 13.30 2.05
CA GLU A 108 -19.00 14.15 2.75
C GLU A 108 -19.62 15.47 3.21
N LEU A 109 -20.41 16.12 2.36
CA LEU A 109 -21.09 17.36 2.74
C LEU A 109 -22.12 17.14 3.86
N ARG A 110 -22.89 16.05 3.81
CA ARG A 110 -23.97 15.77 4.78
C ARG A 110 -23.46 15.22 6.10
N ASN A 111 -22.48 14.31 6.06
CA ASN A 111 -22.05 13.52 7.22
C ASN A 111 -20.64 13.88 7.71
N GLY A 112 -19.85 14.64 6.94
CA GLY A 112 -18.52 15.12 7.33
C GLY A 112 -17.60 14.03 7.85
N ASP A 113 -17.29 14.07 9.15
CA ASP A 113 -16.44 13.11 9.85
C ASP A 113 -16.98 11.67 9.93
N GLN A 114 -18.30 11.53 9.84
CA GLN A 114 -19.02 10.24 9.81
C GLN A 114 -19.24 9.74 8.38
N SER A 115 -18.82 10.50 7.37
CA SER A 115 -18.86 10.03 5.99
C SER A 115 -18.03 8.76 5.82
N ARG A 116 -18.42 7.94 4.86
CA ARG A 116 -17.71 6.70 4.58
C ARG A 116 -16.25 6.95 4.20
N SER A 117 -15.97 7.99 3.43
CA SER A 117 -14.60 8.31 3.00
C SER A 117 -13.70 8.66 4.20
N ALA A 118 -14.21 9.45 5.15
CA ALA A 118 -13.50 9.76 6.39
C ALA A 118 -13.23 8.52 7.24
N ILE A 119 -14.24 7.66 7.44
CA ILE A 119 -14.09 6.41 8.23
C ILE A 119 -13.09 5.46 7.56
N VAL A 120 -13.22 5.24 6.25
CA VAL A 120 -12.29 4.40 5.49
C VAL A 120 -10.87 4.97 5.52
N GLY A 121 -10.72 6.30 5.43
CA GLY A 121 -9.45 6.99 5.57
C GLY A 121 -8.80 6.73 6.93
N LYS A 122 -9.55 6.92 8.03
CA LYS A 122 -9.11 6.66 9.41
C LYS A 122 -8.67 5.20 9.59
N VAL A 123 -9.42 4.24 9.05
CA VAL A 123 -9.06 2.80 9.10
C VAL A 123 -7.78 2.51 8.31
N LYS A 124 -7.64 3.06 7.09
CA LYS A 124 -6.43 2.90 6.27
C LYS A 124 -5.20 3.46 6.97
N GLN A 125 -5.30 4.66 7.55
CA GLN A 125 -4.22 5.28 8.31
C GLN A 125 -3.80 4.44 9.52
N LYS A 126 -4.76 3.95 10.32
CA LYS A 126 -4.48 3.06 11.47
C LYS A 126 -3.77 1.77 11.05
N LYS A 127 -4.19 1.17 9.93
CA LYS A 127 -3.54 -0.03 9.37
C LYS A 127 -2.11 0.27 8.91
N ALA A 128 -1.89 1.36 8.19
CA ALA A 128 -0.57 1.79 7.75
C ALA A 128 0.38 2.07 8.93
N ALA A 129 -0.09 2.79 9.95
CA ALA A 129 0.69 3.07 11.16
C ALA A 129 1.04 1.80 11.95
N SER A 130 0.11 0.84 12.01
CA SER A 130 0.37 -0.45 12.64
C SER A 130 1.38 -1.28 11.85
N ALA A 131 1.30 -1.26 10.52
CA ALA A 131 2.24 -1.94 9.64
C ALA A 131 3.66 -1.35 9.75
N SER A 132 3.80 -0.02 9.72
CA SER A 132 5.09 0.65 9.87
C SER A 132 5.72 0.40 11.25
N LYS A 133 4.92 0.42 12.33
CA LYS A 133 5.40 0.09 13.69
C LYS A 133 5.92 -1.34 13.79
N LYS A 134 5.22 -2.32 13.18
CA LYS A 134 5.66 -3.72 13.14
C LYS A 134 6.93 -3.89 12.32
N SER A 135 7.01 -3.24 11.15
CA SER A 135 8.19 -3.22 10.31
C SER A 135 9.40 -2.68 11.08
N ARG A 136 9.28 -1.50 11.71
CA ARG A 136 10.34 -0.89 12.51
C ARG A 136 10.85 -1.82 13.61
N ARG A 137 9.95 -2.47 14.34
CA ARG A 137 10.31 -3.43 15.40
C ARG A 137 11.07 -4.63 14.84
N LYS A 138 10.63 -5.17 13.70
CA LYS A 138 11.27 -6.30 13.03
C LYS A 138 12.71 -5.95 12.63
N TYR A 139 12.90 -4.84 11.91
CA TYR A 139 14.23 -4.45 11.44
C TYR A 139 15.16 -4.06 12.59
N LYS A 140 14.66 -3.38 13.62
CA LYS A 140 15.44 -3.09 14.83
C LYS A 140 15.94 -4.38 15.51
N LYS A 141 15.09 -5.40 15.66
CA LYS A 141 15.48 -6.70 16.23
C LYS A 141 16.56 -7.40 15.39
N LEU A 142 16.42 -7.38 14.07
CA LEU A 142 17.41 -7.97 13.16
C LEU A 142 18.75 -7.24 13.22
N GLU A 143 18.76 -5.92 13.43
CA GLU A 143 19.96 -5.12 13.59
C GLU A 143 20.67 -5.42 14.92
N GLU A 144 19.91 -5.53 16.02
CA GLU A 144 20.43 -5.94 17.33
C GLU A 144 21.00 -7.36 17.30
N GLU A 145 20.31 -8.32 16.65
CA GLU A 145 20.79 -9.70 16.46
C GLU A 145 22.08 -9.72 15.63
N LYS A 146 22.15 -8.93 14.54
CA LYS A 146 23.37 -8.80 13.73
C LYS A 146 24.52 -8.20 14.53
N ALA A 147 24.27 -7.14 15.30
CA ALA A 147 25.27 -6.52 16.17
C ALA A 147 25.77 -7.48 17.25
N ALA A 148 24.88 -8.27 17.86
CA ALA A 148 25.25 -9.31 18.83
C ALA A 148 26.12 -10.40 18.18
N THR A 149 25.74 -10.91 17.01
CA THR A 149 26.54 -11.90 16.28
C THR A 149 27.90 -11.35 15.84
N ALA A 150 27.99 -10.07 15.45
CA ALA A 150 29.25 -9.42 15.09
C ALA A 150 30.17 -9.21 16.31
N ALA A 151 29.60 -8.91 17.48
CA ALA A 151 30.36 -8.78 18.72
C ALA A 151 30.92 -10.14 19.20
N GLU A 152 30.18 -11.24 19.02
CA GLU A 152 30.67 -12.58 19.35
C GLU A 152 31.76 -13.08 18.39
N VAL A 153 31.71 -12.70 17.11
CA VAL A 153 32.74 -13.05 16.12
C VAL A 153 34.01 -12.18 16.25
N GLY A 154 33.93 -11.01 16.89
CA GLY A 154 35.08 -10.14 17.18
C GLY A 154 36.02 -10.62 18.30
N GLY A 155 35.74 -11.76 18.93
CA GLY A 155 36.54 -12.31 20.04
C GLY A 155 37.64 -13.30 19.64
N GLN A 156 37.89 -13.52 18.34
CA GLN A 156 38.91 -14.48 17.91
C GLN A 156 39.76 -13.96 16.75
N SER A 157 40.63 -12.99 17.06
CA SER A 157 41.81 -12.70 16.22
C SER A 157 42.92 -12.10 17.06
N ASP A 158 43.92 -12.92 17.39
CA ASP A 158 45.30 -12.45 17.60
C ASP A 158 46.21 -13.32 16.72
N THR A 159 46.58 -12.80 15.55
CA THR A 159 47.96 -12.76 15.02
C THR A 159 47.95 -12.14 13.62
N THR A 160 48.67 -11.03 13.47
CA THR A 160 49.11 -10.46 12.17
C THR A 160 50.64 -10.41 12.23
N PRO A 161 51.37 -10.71 11.14
CA PRO A 161 51.81 -9.60 10.30
C PRO A 161 51.89 -9.85 8.77
N ALA A 162 51.63 -8.77 8.04
CA ALA A 162 52.31 -8.29 6.82
C ALA A 162 52.25 -9.06 5.49
N SER A 163 51.58 -8.45 4.49
CA SER A 163 52.12 -8.02 3.17
C SER A 163 50.97 -7.31 2.40
N ALA A 164 51.03 -5.99 2.16
CA ALA A 164 51.39 -5.35 0.88
C ALA A 164 50.53 -5.87 -0.30
N GLU A 165 49.72 -5.11 -1.05
CA GLU A 165 49.75 -3.71 -1.51
C GLU A 165 48.34 -3.25 -1.94
N GLY A 166 48.10 -1.94 -2.01
CA GLY A 166 46.99 -1.34 -2.79
C GLY A 166 46.09 -0.31 -2.09
N ARG A 167 46.61 0.89 -1.83
CA ARG A 167 45.82 2.15 -1.76
C ARG A 167 45.98 2.86 -3.11
N ASP A 168 44.96 3.42 -3.74
CA ASP A 168 44.33 4.68 -3.33
C ASP A 168 42.89 4.88 -3.90
N PRO A 169 42.13 5.91 -3.43
CA PRO A 169 40.68 5.96 -3.40
C PRO A 169 40.05 6.85 -4.49
N THR A 170 38.77 6.60 -4.81
CA THR A 170 37.78 7.62 -5.17
C THR A 170 36.39 6.98 -5.19
N MET A 171 35.58 7.26 -4.16
CA MET A 171 34.12 7.13 -4.25
C MET A 171 33.62 8.56 -4.42
N ASP A 172 33.45 9.00 -5.67
CA ASP A 172 32.78 10.25 -5.94
C ASP A 172 31.28 10.09 -5.69
N ASP A 173 30.76 10.97 -4.83
CA ASP A 173 29.36 11.17 -4.52
C ASP A 173 28.52 11.37 -5.78
N ALA A 174 27.55 10.48 -6.01
CA ALA A 174 26.49 10.74 -6.99
C ALA A 174 25.18 10.05 -6.58
N ASN A 175 24.42 10.69 -5.68
CA ASN A 175 22.98 10.92 -5.90
C ASN A 175 22.38 11.84 -4.82
N ASN A 176 22.76 13.11 -4.90
CA ASN A 176 21.90 14.20 -4.47
C ASN A 176 21.04 14.63 -5.66
N TYR A 177 19.84 14.04 -5.83
CA TYR A 177 18.86 14.54 -6.79
C TYR A 177 18.05 15.66 -6.15
N GLN A 178 18.66 16.84 -6.10
CA GLN A 178 17.97 18.10 -5.88
C GLN A 178 17.12 18.37 -7.13
N THR A 179 15.80 18.27 -7.00
CA THR A 179 14.86 18.65 -8.06
C THR A 179 14.84 20.18 -8.18
N SER A 180 15.64 20.74 -9.09
CA SER A 180 15.51 22.13 -9.50
C SER A 180 14.52 22.25 -10.65
N GLN A 181 13.51 23.09 -10.46
CA GLN A 181 12.51 23.50 -11.46
C GLN A 181 13.18 24.20 -12.65
N PRO A 182 12.75 23.99 -13.90
CA PRO A 182 13.12 24.88 -14.99
C PRO A 182 12.26 26.15 -14.97
N LEU A 183 12.95 27.30 -14.96
CA LEU A 183 12.42 28.65 -15.10
C LEU A 183 12.02 28.92 -16.56
N ASP A 184 10.90 29.62 -16.73
CA ASP A 184 10.44 30.22 -17.98
C ASP A 184 11.47 31.21 -18.52
N THR A 185 11.86 31.06 -19.79
CA THR A 185 12.45 32.15 -20.57
C THR A 185 11.65 32.36 -21.84
N THR A 186 10.85 33.41 -21.79
CA THR A 186 10.32 34.13 -22.95
C THR A 186 11.49 34.65 -23.78
N THR A 187 11.56 34.29 -25.07
CA THR A 187 12.30 35.07 -26.05
C THR A 187 11.40 35.34 -27.26
N LYS A 188 10.91 36.57 -27.28
CA LYS A 188 10.35 37.31 -28.41
C LYS A 188 11.50 37.73 -29.33
N ALA A 189 11.36 37.56 -30.65
CA ALA A 189 12.03 38.38 -31.66
C ALA A 189 11.43 38.11 -33.06
N PRO A 190 11.68 39.03 -34.02
CA PRO A 190 10.78 40.08 -34.49
C PRO A 190 9.71 39.62 -35.48
#